data_AF-A0A815GYD5-F1
#
_entry.id   AF-A0A815GYD5-F1
#
_cell.length_a   1.000
_cell.length_b   1.000
_cell.length_c   1.000
_cell.angle_alpha   90.00
_cell.angle_beta   90.00
_cell.angle_gamma   90.00
#
_symmetry.space_group_name_H-M   'P 1'
#
loop_
_entity.id
_entity.type
_entity.pdbx_description
1 polymer ?
#
loop_
_entity_poly.entity_id
_entity_poly.type
_entity_poly.pdbx_seq_one_letter_code
_entity_poly.pdbx_strand_id
1 'polypeptide(L)'
;MAAGQSFYSKMLDSYEPQVSFLGAKAQTINEHLTESFTPLQLIAITSIATAIGIGVYQFIFGHDENVPTRIKQAIFRLARRIPAVQRQITKARDDTLRSVYHSMAKSIQGHQFAKALPNKGLSKDALIAKLQQYRTFENINYETGKVSGCVYKLSNDDANAIYNMVFELFGESNPLHADVFPDIRTMEAEVVRCVATMFHGDENVCGTMTSGGTESLLMACKTYRDLAISKGIKRPE
;
A
#
# COMPACT_ATOMS: atom_id res chain seq x y z
N MET A 1 9.43 -47.30 40.07
CA MET A 1 8.13 -46.82 39.54
C MET A 1 7.09 -46.58 40.64
N ALA A 2 7.02 -47.37 41.72
CA ALA A 2 6.00 -47.21 42.77
C ALA A 2 6.09 -45.93 43.64
N ALA A 3 7.30 -45.40 43.89
CA ALA A 3 7.46 -44.20 44.74
C ALA A 3 6.92 -42.91 44.11
N GLY A 4 6.88 -42.82 42.77
CA GLY A 4 6.31 -41.68 42.06
C GLY A 4 4.79 -41.59 42.20
N GLN A 5 4.08 -42.73 42.11
CA GLN A 5 2.61 -42.77 42.23
C GLN A 5 2.11 -42.34 43.62
N SER A 6 2.83 -42.68 44.70
CA SER A 6 2.47 -42.28 46.07
C SER A 6 2.66 -40.78 46.34
N PHE A 7 3.62 -40.13 45.68
CA PHE A 7 3.83 -38.70 45.81
C PHE A 7 2.73 -37.92 45.08
N TYR A 8 2.37 -38.35 43.87
CA TYR A 8 1.27 -37.77 43.10
C TYR A 8 -0.09 -37.94 43.80
N SER A 9 -0.37 -39.08 44.43
CA SER A 9 -1.64 -39.26 45.15
C SER A 9 -1.76 -38.31 46.35
N LYS A 10 -0.71 -38.22 47.18
CA LYS A 10 -0.69 -37.29 48.32
C LYS A 10 -0.76 -35.82 47.89
N MET A 11 -0.16 -35.49 46.75
CA MET A 11 -0.28 -34.16 46.16
C MET A 11 -1.73 -33.89 45.73
N LEU A 12 -2.38 -34.80 45.01
CA LEU A 12 -3.78 -34.65 44.59
C LEU A 12 -4.74 -34.54 45.79
N ASP A 13 -4.55 -35.37 46.82
CA ASP A 13 -5.35 -35.32 48.06
C ASP A 13 -5.21 -33.96 48.76
N SER A 14 -4.04 -33.32 48.68
CA SER A 14 -3.83 -31.98 49.26
C SER A 14 -4.61 -30.88 48.55
N TYR A 15 -4.96 -31.08 47.27
CA TYR A 15 -5.76 -30.16 46.48
C TYR A 15 -7.27 -30.47 46.55
N GLU A 16 -7.66 -31.65 47.00
CA GLU A 16 -9.07 -32.10 47.08
C GLU A 16 -9.99 -31.10 47.81
N PRO A 17 -9.60 -30.49 48.96
CA PRO A 17 -10.43 -29.48 49.62
C PRO A 17 -10.61 -28.21 48.79
N GLN A 18 -9.58 -27.82 48.04
CA GLN A 18 -9.60 -26.63 47.18
C GLN A 18 -10.47 -26.88 45.95
N VAL A 19 -10.37 -28.07 45.35
CA VAL A 19 -11.20 -28.49 44.22
C VAL A 19 -12.66 -28.59 44.63
N SER A 20 -12.96 -29.19 45.79
CA SER A 20 -14.32 -29.29 46.32
C SER A 20 -14.92 -27.92 46.63
N PHE A 21 -14.16 -27.02 47.26
CA PHE A 21 -14.58 -25.65 47.53
C PHE A 21 -14.87 -24.86 46.25
N LEU A 22 -14.02 -24.98 45.22
CA LEU A 22 -14.23 -24.35 43.92
C LEU A 22 -15.42 -24.95 43.19
N GLY A 23 -15.62 -26.27 43.27
CA GLY A 23 -16.77 -26.97 42.71
C GLY A 23 -18.09 -26.51 43.32
N ALA A 24 -18.16 -26.42 44.66
CA ALA A 24 -19.33 -25.93 45.37
C ALA A 24 -19.67 -24.48 44.98
N LYS A 25 -18.66 -23.59 44.90
CA LYS A 25 -18.86 -22.22 44.44
C LYS A 25 -19.33 -22.14 42.98
N ALA A 26 -18.75 -22.94 42.10
CA ALA A 26 -19.15 -22.99 40.69
C ALA A 26 -20.60 -23.48 40.54
N GLN A 27 -21.02 -24.44 41.35
CA GLN A 27 -22.38 -24.96 41.34
C GLN A 27 -23.39 -23.90 41.81
N THR A 28 -23.14 -23.20 42.91
CA THR A 28 -24.00 -22.10 43.39
C THR A 28 -24.12 -20.97 42.36
N ILE A 29 -23.02 -20.64 41.68
CA ILE A 29 -23.03 -19.63 40.60
C ILE A 29 -23.84 -20.11 39.40
N ASN A 30 -23.68 -21.38 38.99
CA ASN A 30 -24.44 -21.94 37.87
C ASN A 30 -25.93 -21.97 38.16
N GLU A 31 -26.34 -22.43 39.35
CA GLU A 31 -27.74 -22.46 39.78
C GLU A 31 -28.34 -21.05 39.68
N HIS A 32 -27.69 -20.05 40.28
CA HIS A 32 -28.14 -18.66 40.26
C HIS A 32 -28.22 -18.05 38.85
N LEU A 33 -27.28 -18.39 37.97
CA LEU A 33 -27.26 -17.91 36.59
C LEU A 33 -28.31 -18.59 35.72
N THR A 34 -28.57 -19.88 35.92
CA THR A 34 -29.60 -20.64 35.19
C THR A 34 -31.03 -20.32 35.62
N GLU A 35 -31.24 -19.80 36.83
CA GLU A 35 -32.53 -19.27 37.27
C GLU A 35 -32.92 -17.99 36.52
N SER A 36 -31.93 -17.16 36.18
CA SER A 36 -32.16 -15.83 35.61
C SER A 36 -32.03 -15.78 34.08
N PHE A 37 -31.30 -16.72 33.47
CA PHE A 37 -30.99 -16.70 32.04
C PHE A 37 -31.08 -18.08 31.40
N THR A 38 -31.58 -18.12 30.16
CA THR A 38 -31.52 -19.36 29.36
C THR A 38 -30.08 -19.70 28.97
N PRO A 39 -29.73 -20.99 28.78
CA PRO A 39 -28.36 -21.38 28.42
C PRO A 39 -27.81 -20.66 27.19
N LEU A 40 -28.66 -20.41 26.18
CA LEU A 40 -28.27 -19.68 24.97
C LEU A 40 -27.94 -18.20 25.27
N GLN A 41 -28.70 -17.54 26.15
CA GLN A 41 -28.43 -16.17 26.56
C GLN A 41 -27.12 -16.08 27.34
N LEU A 42 -26.81 -17.07 28.19
CA LEU A 42 -25.55 -17.09 28.92
C LEU A 42 -24.35 -17.20 27.98
N ILE A 43 -24.43 -18.10 26.99
CA ILE A 43 -23.40 -18.27 25.95
C ILE A 43 -23.27 -16.98 25.12
N ALA A 44 -24.39 -16.35 24.75
CA ALA A 44 -24.37 -15.11 23.98
C ALA A 44 -23.75 -13.95 24.79
N ILE A 45 -24.17 -13.75 26.04
CA ILE A 45 -23.67 -12.69 26.92
C ILE A 45 -22.17 -12.85 27.16
N THR A 46 -21.73 -14.07 27.48
CA THR A 46 -20.29 -14.34 27.72
C THR A 46 -19.48 -14.16 26.44
N SER A 47 -19.94 -14.66 25.29
CA SER A 47 -19.25 -14.49 24.01
C SER A 47 -19.16 -13.03 23.59
N ILE A 48 -20.24 -12.26 23.77
CA ILE A 48 -20.28 -10.81 23.48
C ILE A 48 -19.36 -10.06 24.45
N ALA A 49 -19.41 -10.36 25.75
CA ALA A 49 -18.54 -9.72 26.74
C ALA A 49 -17.06 -10.02 26.46
N THR A 50 -16.72 -11.24 26.08
CA THR A 50 -15.36 -11.61 25.65
C THR A 50 -14.97 -10.90 24.36
N ALA A 51 -15.85 -10.81 23.35
CA ALA A 51 -15.57 -10.08 22.12
C ALA A 51 -15.38 -8.57 22.37
N ILE A 52 -16.19 -7.96 23.25
CA ILE A 52 -16.03 -6.58 23.71
C ILE A 52 -14.70 -6.43 24.44
N GLY A 53 -14.37 -7.34 25.36
CA GLY A 53 -13.12 -7.32 26.10
C GLY A 53 -11.89 -7.41 25.19
N ILE A 54 -11.91 -8.30 24.20
CA ILE A 54 -10.88 -8.40 23.16
C ILE A 54 -10.83 -7.11 22.34
N GLY A 55 -11.98 -6.56 21.94
CA GLY A 55 -12.07 -5.30 21.20
C GLY A 55 -11.50 -4.12 21.97
N VAL A 56 -11.79 -4.01 23.27
CA VAL A 56 -11.25 -2.98 24.16
C VAL A 56 -9.76 -3.18 24.38
N TYR A 57 -9.31 -4.41 24.59
CA TYR A 57 -7.89 -4.74 24.75
C TYR A 57 -7.09 -4.41 23.48
N GLN A 58 -7.57 -4.81 22.31
CA GLN A 58 -6.97 -4.45 21.03
C GLN A 58 -7.04 -2.94 20.76
N PHE A 59 -8.11 -2.27 21.19
CA PHE A 59 -8.21 -0.82 21.09
C PHE A 59 -7.15 -0.14 21.96
N ILE A 60 -6.92 -0.58 23.20
CA ILE A 60 -5.98 0.08 24.12
C ILE A 60 -4.53 -0.31 23.81
N PHE A 61 -4.26 -1.59 23.54
CA PHE A 61 -2.91 -2.17 23.48
C PHE A 61 -2.52 -2.70 22.10
N GLY A 62 -3.44 -2.78 21.13
CA GLY A 62 -3.19 -3.33 19.79
C GLY A 62 -2.93 -2.28 18.71
N HIS A 63 -2.68 -1.02 19.10
CA HIS A 63 -2.36 0.09 18.20
C HIS A 63 -1.01 0.69 18.57
N ASP A 64 -0.16 0.90 17.56
CA ASP A 64 1.15 1.56 17.71
C ASP A 64 1.01 3.09 17.93
N GLU A 65 -0.19 3.66 17.71
CA GLU A 65 -0.49 5.08 17.93
C GLU A 65 -0.97 5.41 19.35
N ASN A 66 -0.46 6.51 19.90
CA ASN A 66 -0.90 7.07 21.18
C ASN A 66 -2.42 7.35 21.21
N VAL A 67 -3.09 6.98 22.32
CA VAL A 67 -4.50 7.28 22.60
C VAL A 67 -4.94 8.72 22.26
N PRO A 68 -4.21 9.80 22.61
CA PRO A 68 -4.59 11.17 22.24
C PRO A 68 -4.64 11.40 20.72
N THR A 69 -3.73 10.81 19.95
CA THR A 69 -3.73 10.90 18.47
C THR A 69 -5.00 10.28 17.91
N ARG A 70 -5.43 9.14 18.46
CA ARG A 70 -6.61 8.41 18.02
C ARG A 70 -7.91 9.15 18.34
N ILE A 71 -7.98 9.77 19.52
CA ILE A 71 -9.08 10.67 19.88
C ILE A 71 -9.11 11.87 18.92
N LYS A 72 -7.97 12.50 18.64
CA LYS A 72 -7.87 13.61 17.68
C LYS A 72 -8.34 13.20 16.28
N GLN A 73 -7.93 12.04 15.78
CA GLN A 73 -8.39 11.50 14.49
C GLN A 73 -9.90 11.19 14.49
N ALA A 74 -10.44 10.65 15.58
CA ALA A 74 -11.88 10.38 15.72
C ALA A 74 -12.70 11.69 15.72
N ILE A 75 -12.25 12.69 16.50
CA ILE A 75 -12.84 14.03 16.51
C ILE A 75 -12.73 14.66 15.13
N PHE A 76 -11.59 14.57 14.45
CA PHE A 76 -11.42 15.10 13.10
C PHE A 76 -12.37 14.41 12.09
N ARG A 77 -12.52 13.09 12.17
CA ARG A 77 -13.48 12.32 11.35
C ARG A 77 -14.92 12.75 11.61
N LEU A 78 -15.27 13.04 12.86
CA LEU A 78 -16.60 13.52 13.22
C LEU A 78 -16.83 14.97 12.78
N ALA A 79 -15.84 15.85 12.99
CA ALA A 79 -15.87 17.25 12.56
C ALA A 79 -16.02 17.37 11.03
N ARG A 80 -15.40 16.46 10.27
CA ARG A 80 -15.59 16.34 8.82
C ARG A 80 -17.02 16.00 8.38
N ARG A 81 -17.92 15.60 9.28
CA ARG A 81 -19.35 15.41 8.98
C ARG A 81 -20.16 16.71 9.10
N ILE A 82 -19.60 17.74 9.72
CA ILE A 82 -20.26 19.04 9.88
C ILE A 82 -20.27 19.76 8.52
N PRO A 83 -21.43 20.19 8.00
CA PRO A 83 -21.53 20.83 6.69
C PRO A 83 -20.61 22.05 6.50
N ALA A 84 -20.41 22.86 7.55
CA ALA A 84 -19.51 24.02 7.51
C ALA A 84 -18.04 23.63 7.30
N VAL A 85 -17.58 22.56 7.97
CA VAL A 85 -16.21 22.03 7.81
C VAL A 85 -16.03 21.43 6.41
N GLN A 86 -17.03 20.68 5.92
CA GLN A 86 -17.02 20.16 4.55
C GLN A 86 -16.93 21.27 3.51
N ARG A 87 -17.69 22.37 3.68
CA ARG A 87 -17.62 23.52 2.78
C ARG A 87 -16.23 24.15 2.74
N GLN A 88 -15.55 24.28 3.87
CA GLN A 88 -14.17 24.80 3.90
C GLN A 88 -13.18 23.86 3.22
N ILE A 89 -13.27 22.55 3.49
CA ILE A 89 -12.42 21.54 2.84
C ILE A 89 -12.64 21.55 1.32
N THR A 90 -13.89 21.55 0.87
CA THR A 90 -14.24 21.61 -0.55
C THR A 90 -13.73 22.90 -1.17
N LYS A 91 -13.90 24.06 -0.51
CA LYS A 91 -13.35 25.33 -0.98
C LYS A 91 -11.83 25.28 -1.15
N ALA A 92 -11.10 24.82 -0.14
CA ALA A 92 -9.64 24.71 -0.20
C ALA A 92 -9.16 23.74 -1.30
N ARG A 93 -9.87 22.62 -1.46
CA ARG A 93 -9.64 21.67 -2.55
C ARG A 93 -9.88 22.33 -3.91
N ASP A 94 -11.01 23.01 -4.08
CA ASP A 94 -11.38 23.64 -5.35
C ASP A 94 -10.44 24.81 -5.67
N ASP A 95 -10.00 25.58 -4.69
CA ASP A 95 -9.01 26.66 -4.85
C ASP A 95 -7.64 26.08 -5.26
N THR A 96 -7.23 24.95 -4.68
CA THR A 96 -6.01 24.22 -5.06
C THR A 96 -6.14 23.63 -6.47
N LEU A 97 -7.29 23.04 -6.80
CA LEU A 97 -7.54 22.56 -8.15
C LEU A 97 -7.45 23.71 -9.14
N ARG A 98 -8.07 24.87 -8.86
CA ARG A 98 -7.98 26.06 -9.72
C ARG A 98 -6.54 26.54 -9.89
N SER A 99 -5.74 26.59 -8.82
CA SER A 99 -4.35 27.04 -8.93
C SER A 99 -3.49 26.07 -9.77
N VAL A 100 -3.69 24.75 -9.59
CA VAL A 100 -3.05 23.70 -10.40
C VAL A 100 -3.50 23.79 -11.85
N TYR A 101 -4.81 23.91 -12.11
CA TYR A 101 -5.32 24.10 -13.47
C TYR A 101 -4.74 25.36 -14.10
N HIS A 102 -4.68 26.47 -13.37
CA HIS A 102 -4.14 27.72 -13.90
C HIS A 102 -2.64 27.61 -14.23
N SER A 103 -1.86 26.93 -13.38
CA SER A 103 -0.42 26.74 -13.61
C SER A 103 -0.15 25.77 -14.76
N MET A 104 -0.92 24.69 -14.88
CA MET A 104 -0.73 23.66 -15.91
C MET A 104 -1.37 24.01 -17.26
N ALA A 105 -2.53 24.67 -17.25
CA ALA A 105 -3.32 24.90 -18.47
C ALA A 105 -2.97 26.18 -19.22
N LYS A 106 -2.08 27.02 -18.68
CA LYS A 106 -1.71 28.31 -19.30
C LYS A 106 -1.19 28.14 -20.73
N SER A 107 -0.41 27.10 -21.01
CA SER A 107 0.19 26.87 -22.34
C SER A 107 -0.77 26.24 -23.36
N ILE A 108 -1.91 25.73 -22.90
CA ILE A 108 -2.94 25.06 -23.72
C ILE A 108 -4.26 25.83 -23.73
N GLN A 109 -4.27 27.07 -23.22
CA GLN A 109 -5.46 27.89 -23.13
C GLN A 109 -6.02 28.18 -24.52
N GLY A 110 -7.31 27.88 -24.73
CA GLY A 110 -7.98 28.03 -26.03
C GLY A 110 -7.79 26.85 -26.98
N HIS A 111 -6.99 25.84 -26.61
CA HIS A 111 -6.87 24.63 -27.41
C HIS A 111 -8.18 23.82 -27.40
N GLN A 112 -8.62 23.38 -28.58
CA GLN A 112 -9.79 22.52 -28.72
C GLN A 112 -9.39 21.06 -28.53
N PHE A 113 -9.73 20.51 -27.37
CA PHE A 113 -9.52 19.10 -27.07
C PHE A 113 -10.48 18.20 -27.85
N ALA A 114 -9.95 17.10 -28.38
CA ALA A 114 -10.78 16.03 -28.91
C ALA A 114 -11.57 15.38 -27.75
N LYS A 115 -12.89 15.39 -27.83
CA LYS A 115 -13.80 14.80 -26.82
C LYS A 115 -14.40 13.46 -27.28
N ALA A 116 -14.15 13.07 -28.52
CA ALA A 116 -14.61 11.84 -29.13
C ALA A 116 -13.60 11.38 -30.19
N LEU A 117 -13.61 10.09 -30.50
CA LEU A 117 -12.86 9.54 -31.62
C LEU A 117 -13.44 10.09 -32.94
N PRO A 118 -12.61 10.51 -33.90
CA PRO A 118 -13.12 10.98 -35.19
C PRO A 118 -13.76 9.82 -35.97
N ASN A 119 -14.87 10.09 -36.66
CA ASN A 119 -15.56 9.09 -37.48
C ASN A 119 -14.71 8.54 -38.63
N LYS A 120 -13.67 9.27 -39.05
CA LYS A 120 -12.70 8.85 -40.05
C LYS A 120 -11.29 9.01 -39.47
N GLY A 121 -10.43 8.03 -39.74
CA GLY A 121 -9.01 8.09 -39.36
C GLY A 121 -8.32 9.29 -40.02
N LEU A 122 -7.41 9.91 -39.28
CA LEU A 122 -6.55 10.96 -39.81
C LEU A 122 -5.54 10.35 -40.79
N SER A 123 -5.18 11.09 -41.84
CA SER A 123 -4.00 10.74 -42.65
C SER A 123 -2.73 10.88 -41.81
N LYS A 124 -1.66 10.19 -42.22
CA LYS A 124 -0.34 10.30 -41.58
C LYS A 124 0.10 11.75 -41.45
N ASP A 125 0.02 12.53 -42.54
CA ASP A 125 0.46 13.93 -42.54
C ASP A 125 -0.38 14.81 -41.61
N ALA A 126 -1.70 14.61 -41.57
CA ALA A 126 -2.58 15.32 -40.66
C ALA A 126 -2.30 14.98 -39.19
N LEU A 127 -1.97 13.71 -38.89
CA LEU A 127 -1.56 13.28 -37.56
C LEU A 127 -0.23 13.91 -37.15
N ILE A 128 0.79 13.87 -38.01
CA ILE A 128 2.10 14.45 -37.73
C ILE A 128 1.99 15.97 -37.54
N ALA A 129 1.24 16.68 -38.38
CA ALA A 129 1.00 18.12 -38.21
C ALA A 129 0.34 18.44 -36.86
N LYS A 130 -0.60 17.60 -36.43
CA LYS A 130 -1.25 17.73 -35.11
C LYS A 130 -0.28 17.46 -33.95
N LEU A 131 0.60 16.48 -34.06
CA LEU A 131 1.64 16.22 -33.05
C LEU A 131 2.66 17.37 -32.99
N GLN A 132 3.04 17.94 -34.13
CA GLN A 132 3.91 19.13 -34.20
C GLN A 132 3.23 20.35 -33.54
N GLN A 133 1.92 20.52 -33.73
CA GLN A 133 1.15 21.54 -33.00
C GLN A 133 1.21 21.30 -31.48
N TYR A 134 1.13 20.06 -31.01
CA TYR A 134 1.25 19.77 -29.57
C TYR A 134 2.62 20.10 -28.99
N ARG A 135 3.70 19.93 -29.76
CA ARG A 135 5.03 20.36 -29.33
C ARG A 135 5.13 21.86 -29.07
N THR A 136 4.30 22.69 -29.71
CA THR A 136 4.29 24.14 -29.44
C THR A 136 3.66 24.49 -28.09
N PHE A 137 3.08 23.54 -27.36
CA PHE A 137 2.56 23.77 -26.00
C PHE A 137 3.66 23.76 -24.93
N GLU A 138 4.87 23.35 -25.29
CA GLU A 138 6.05 23.47 -24.43
C GLU A 138 6.30 24.96 -24.15
N ASN A 139 6.14 25.37 -22.89
CA ASN A 139 6.23 26.78 -22.47
C ASN A 139 7.56 27.16 -21.81
N ILE A 140 8.41 26.17 -21.53
CA ILE A 140 9.72 26.36 -20.90
C ILE A 140 10.75 25.65 -21.77
N ASN A 141 11.77 26.38 -22.20
CA ASN A 141 12.89 25.81 -22.93
C ASN A 141 13.84 25.09 -21.95
N TYR A 142 13.60 23.79 -21.76
CA TYR A 142 14.43 22.94 -20.89
C TYR A 142 15.84 22.70 -21.45
N GLU A 143 16.06 22.86 -22.77
CA GLU A 143 17.37 22.69 -23.40
C GLU A 143 18.39 23.73 -22.91
N THR A 144 17.93 24.85 -22.33
CA THR A 144 18.80 25.85 -21.71
C THR A 144 19.41 25.40 -20.37
N GLY A 145 19.04 24.23 -19.85
CA GLY A 145 19.53 23.69 -18.57
C GLY A 145 19.01 24.45 -17.33
N LYS A 146 18.00 25.31 -17.49
CA LYS A 146 17.43 26.14 -16.40
C LYS A 146 16.24 25.49 -15.69
N VAL A 147 15.89 24.26 -16.07
CA VAL A 147 14.82 23.49 -15.44
C VAL A 147 15.46 22.44 -14.54
N SER A 148 15.25 22.56 -13.23
CA SER A 148 15.81 21.62 -12.27
C SER A 148 15.19 20.23 -12.45
N GLY A 149 16.03 19.20 -12.62
CA GLY A 149 15.58 17.85 -12.93
C GLY A 149 14.89 17.79 -14.29
N CYS A 150 13.64 17.31 -14.33
CA CYS A 150 12.76 17.19 -15.50
C CYS A 150 13.29 16.32 -16.66
N VAL A 151 14.40 16.71 -17.29
CA VAL A 151 14.99 15.99 -18.44
C VAL A 151 16.48 15.74 -18.17
N TYR A 152 16.85 14.46 -18.07
CA TYR A 152 18.24 14.02 -17.95
C TYR A 152 18.74 13.60 -19.34
N LYS A 153 19.17 14.58 -20.14
CA LYS A 153 19.71 14.34 -21.48
C LYS A 153 21.24 14.17 -21.40
N LEU A 154 21.76 13.15 -22.10
CA LEU A 154 23.19 13.01 -22.33
C LEU A 154 23.63 14.10 -23.33
N SER A 155 24.78 14.74 -23.08
CA SER A 155 25.33 15.77 -23.98
C SER A 155 25.78 15.23 -25.35
N ASN A 156 25.66 13.93 -25.57
CA ASN A 156 26.02 13.25 -26.81
C ASN A 156 24.76 12.95 -27.65
N ASP A 157 24.64 13.59 -28.81
CA ASP A 157 23.51 13.37 -29.74
C ASP A 157 23.45 11.93 -30.27
N ASP A 158 24.57 11.19 -30.30
CA ASP A 158 24.60 9.78 -30.68
C ASP A 158 23.77 8.92 -29.73
N ALA A 159 23.73 9.26 -28.44
CA ALA A 159 22.97 8.49 -27.46
C ALA A 159 21.46 8.59 -27.70
N ASN A 160 20.96 9.76 -28.11
CA ASN A 160 19.56 9.93 -28.48
C ASN A 160 19.19 9.16 -29.75
N ALA A 161 20.10 9.11 -30.73
CA ALA A 161 19.89 8.31 -31.93
C ALA A 161 19.79 6.81 -31.59
N ILE A 162 20.62 6.33 -30.66
CA ILE A 162 20.55 4.95 -30.16
C ILE A 162 19.20 4.69 -29.47
N TYR A 163 18.73 5.57 -28.58
CA TYR A 163 17.43 5.38 -27.92
C TYR A 163 16.27 5.25 -28.91
N ASN A 164 16.23 6.08 -29.95
CA ASN A 164 15.20 6.00 -30.98
C ASN A 164 15.27 4.66 -31.74
N MET A 165 16.47 4.21 -32.08
CA MET A 165 16.69 2.92 -32.77
C MET A 165 16.27 1.73 -31.89
N VAL A 166 16.56 1.76 -30.60
CA VAL A 166 16.12 0.71 -29.66
C VAL A 166 14.60 0.64 -29.59
N PHE A 167 13.91 1.79 -29.55
CA PHE A 167 12.44 1.79 -29.55
C PHE A 167 11.87 1.27 -30.87
N GLU A 168 12.52 1.55 -32.00
CA GLU A 168 12.13 0.98 -33.30
C GLU A 168 12.27 -0.55 -33.32
N LEU A 169 13.34 -1.10 -32.75
CA LEU A 169 13.60 -2.54 -32.73
C LEU A 169 12.69 -3.31 -31.76
N PHE A 170 12.40 -2.74 -30.58
CA PHE A 170 11.75 -3.45 -29.48
C PHE A 170 10.39 -2.86 -29.07
N GLY A 171 9.84 -1.90 -29.82
CA GLY A 171 8.61 -1.19 -29.46
C GLY A 171 7.36 -2.06 -29.36
N GLU A 172 7.37 -3.25 -29.96
CA GLU A 172 6.28 -4.24 -29.88
C GLU A 172 6.53 -5.34 -28.84
N SER A 173 7.67 -5.29 -28.14
CA SER A 173 8.02 -6.31 -27.15
C SER A 173 7.14 -6.24 -25.90
N ASN A 174 6.92 -7.41 -25.27
CA ASN A 174 6.14 -7.51 -24.04
C ASN A 174 6.80 -8.51 -23.07
N PRO A 175 7.46 -8.05 -21.99
CA PRO A 175 8.14 -8.91 -21.02
C PRO A 175 7.23 -9.95 -20.33
N LEU A 176 5.90 -9.78 -20.38
CA LEU A 176 4.95 -10.76 -19.87
C LEU A 176 5.05 -12.12 -20.60
N HIS A 177 5.47 -12.11 -21.88
CA HIS A 177 5.60 -13.30 -22.72
C HIS A 177 7.08 -13.63 -22.94
N ALA A 178 7.78 -14.00 -21.86
CA ALA A 178 9.23 -14.22 -21.87
C ALA A 178 9.71 -15.39 -22.76
N ASP A 179 8.81 -16.27 -23.17
CA ASP A 179 9.03 -17.33 -24.16
C ASP A 179 9.02 -16.79 -25.60
N VAL A 180 8.23 -15.75 -25.85
CA VAL A 180 8.14 -15.06 -27.15
C VAL A 180 9.25 -14.00 -27.28
N PHE A 181 9.57 -13.30 -26.19
CA PHE A 181 10.56 -12.21 -26.14
C PHE A 181 11.75 -12.56 -25.22
N PRO A 182 12.55 -13.59 -25.55
CA PRO A 182 13.72 -13.96 -24.74
C PRO A 182 14.82 -12.90 -24.78
N ASP A 183 14.84 -12.06 -25.83
CA ASP A 183 15.74 -10.93 -26.00
C ASP A 183 15.59 -9.89 -24.88
N ILE A 184 14.38 -9.38 -24.66
CA ILE A 184 14.09 -8.39 -23.64
C ILE A 184 14.27 -8.97 -22.24
N ARG A 185 13.82 -10.22 -22.00
CA ARG A 185 14.11 -10.91 -20.74
C ARG A 185 15.62 -10.97 -20.44
N THR A 186 16.43 -11.22 -21.46
CA THR A 186 17.89 -11.27 -21.31
C THR A 186 18.44 -9.89 -20.98
N MET A 187 18.05 -8.86 -21.72
CA MET A 187 18.47 -7.48 -21.45
C MET A 187 18.06 -6.99 -20.06
N GLU A 188 16.84 -7.31 -19.59
CA GLU A 188 16.40 -6.95 -18.23
C GLU A 188 17.27 -7.64 -17.16
N ALA A 189 17.59 -8.92 -17.33
CA ALA A 189 18.44 -9.66 -16.40
C ALA A 189 19.87 -9.10 -16.35
N GLU A 190 20.43 -8.74 -17.50
CA GLU A 190 21.76 -8.13 -17.61
C GLU A 190 21.80 -6.74 -16.98
N VAL A 191 20.79 -5.88 -17.21
CA VAL A 191 20.69 -4.56 -16.58
C VAL A 191 20.63 -4.68 -15.07
N VAL A 192 19.80 -5.57 -14.53
CA VAL A 192 19.71 -5.83 -13.08
C VAL A 192 21.07 -6.27 -12.54
N ARG A 193 21.78 -7.17 -13.22
CA ARG A 193 23.10 -7.64 -12.78
C ARG A 193 24.15 -6.53 -12.85
N CYS A 194 24.17 -5.73 -13.91
CA CYS A 194 25.08 -4.57 -14.04
C CYS A 194 24.87 -3.57 -12.90
N VAL A 195 23.63 -3.25 -12.57
CA VAL A 195 23.31 -2.36 -11.44
C VAL A 195 23.69 -3.01 -10.10
N ALA A 196 23.40 -4.29 -9.89
CA ALA A 196 23.84 -5.00 -8.68
C ALA A 196 25.36 -4.91 -8.48
N THR A 197 26.15 -5.15 -9.54
CA THR A 197 27.61 -5.02 -9.51
C THR A 197 28.06 -3.58 -9.23
N MET A 198 27.37 -2.57 -9.80
CA MET A 198 27.66 -1.15 -9.54
C MET A 198 27.50 -0.77 -8.06
N PHE A 199 26.59 -1.43 -7.36
CA PHE A 199 26.37 -1.29 -5.91
C PHE A 199 27.13 -2.33 -5.08
N HIS A 200 28.17 -2.96 -5.66
CA HIS A 200 29.03 -3.95 -5.00
C HIS A 200 28.30 -5.20 -4.48
N GLY A 201 27.22 -5.60 -5.14
CA GLY A 201 26.50 -6.83 -4.83
C GLY A 201 27.26 -8.10 -5.21
N ASP A 202 27.09 -9.14 -4.41
CA ASP A 202 27.63 -10.48 -4.65
C ASP A 202 26.69 -11.32 -5.55
N GLU A 203 26.98 -12.62 -5.67
CA GLU A 203 26.13 -13.56 -6.41
C GLU A 203 24.71 -13.71 -5.82
N ASN A 204 24.53 -13.40 -4.54
CA ASN A 204 23.25 -13.52 -3.84
C ASN A 204 22.35 -12.30 -4.05
N VAL A 205 22.92 -11.15 -4.42
CA VAL A 205 22.14 -9.97 -4.77
C VAL A 205 21.34 -10.23 -6.05
N CYS A 206 20.04 -9.98 -5.97
CA CYS A 206 19.08 -10.09 -7.06
C CYS A 206 18.21 -8.83 -7.15
N GLY A 207 17.45 -8.69 -8.23
CA GLY A 207 16.55 -7.56 -8.43
C GLY A 207 15.57 -7.79 -9.57
N THR A 208 14.79 -6.75 -9.86
CA THR A 208 13.83 -6.70 -10.96
C THR A 208 13.82 -5.30 -11.56
N MET A 209 13.48 -5.20 -12.84
CA MET A 209 13.13 -3.93 -13.47
C MET A 209 11.78 -3.44 -12.93
N THR A 210 11.59 -2.12 -12.91
CA THR A 210 10.35 -1.44 -12.54
C THR A 210 10.18 -0.21 -13.44
N SER A 211 8.96 0.30 -13.56
CA SER A 211 8.63 1.48 -14.39
C SER A 211 9.31 2.78 -13.95
N GLY A 212 9.77 2.86 -12.70
CA GLY A 212 10.49 4.02 -12.17
C GLY A 212 10.63 3.97 -10.66
N GLY A 213 11.31 4.98 -10.08
CA GLY A 213 11.68 4.99 -8.67
C GLY A 213 10.51 4.85 -7.68
N THR A 214 9.33 5.41 -8.01
CA THR A 214 8.13 5.26 -7.16
C THR A 214 7.71 3.79 -7.04
N GLU A 215 7.68 3.05 -8.15
CA GLU A 215 7.35 1.63 -8.13
C GLU A 215 8.43 0.83 -7.40
N SER A 216 9.72 1.15 -7.61
CA SER A 216 10.81 0.49 -6.87
C SER A 216 10.66 0.64 -5.35
N LEU A 217 10.32 1.84 -4.87
CA LEU A 217 10.07 2.10 -3.45
C LEU A 217 8.85 1.34 -2.93
N LEU A 218 7.76 1.33 -3.69
CA LEU A 218 6.54 0.59 -3.32
C LEU A 218 6.80 -0.92 -3.24
N MET A 219 7.57 -1.47 -4.18
CA MET A 219 7.95 -2.88 -4.19
C MET A 219 8.83 -3.25 -2.99
N ALA A 220 9.77 -2.38 -2.62
CA ALA A 220 10.56 -2.56 -1.40
C ALA A 220 9.68 -2.54 -0.14
N CYS A 221 8.83 -1.52 0.02
CA CYS A 221 7.89 -1.41 1.14
C CYS A 221 6.97 -2.64 1.24
N LYS A 222 6.39 -3.07 0.11
CA LYS A 222 5.55 -4.27 0.04
C LYS A 222 6.33 -5.52 0.48
N THR A 223 7.56 -5.68 -0.01
CA THR A 223 8.40 -6.85 0.31
C THR A 223 8.70 -6.93 1.81
N TYR A 224 9.11 -5.82 2.42
CA TYR A 224 9.37 -5.79 3.87
C TYR A 224 8.09 -5.96 4.70
N ARG A 225 6.98 -5.38 4.26
CA ARG A 225 5.66 -5.58 4.90
C ARG A 225 5.27 -7.05 4.91
N ASP A 226 5.36 -7.72 3.76
CA ASP A 226 4.98 -9.13 3.63
C ASP A 226 5.92 -10.04 4.45
N LEU A 227 7.22 -9.71 4.51
CA LEU A 227 8.19 -10.38 5.37
C LEU A 227 7.89 -10.20 6.87
N ALA A 228 7.44 -9.01 7.29
CA ALA A 228 7.06 -8.76 8.66
C ALA A 228 5.79 -9.52 9.05
N ILE A 229 4.79 -9.57 8.16
CA ILE A 229 3.58 -10.37 8.34
C ILE A 229 3.92 -11.85 8.48
N SER A 230 4.82 -12.39 7.65
CA SER A 230 5.23 -13.80 7.75
C SER A 230 5.96 -14.13 9.05
N LYS A 231 6.53 -13.12 9.72
CA LYS A 231 7.13 -13.19 11.06
C LYS A 231 6.13 -12.95 12.20
N GLY A 232 4.83 -12.80 11.90
CA GLY A 232 3.78 -12.60 12.90
C GLY A 232 3.58 -11.14 13.36
N ILE A 233 4.24 -10.18 12.71
CA ILE A 233 4.03 -8.75 12.97
C ILE A 233 2.71 -8.34 12.31
N LYS A 234 1.71 -7.98 13.12
CA LYS A 234 0.34 -7.71 12.65
C LYS A 234 0.16 -6.36 11.97
N ARG A 235 1.03 -5.39 12.26
CA ARG A 235 0.94 -4.00 11.81
C ARG A 235 2.31 -3.49 11.33
N PRO A 236 2.83 -4.03 10.23
CA PRO A 236 4.03 -3.49 9.61
C PRO A 236 3.63 -2.26 8.79
N GLU A 237 3.50 -1.14 9.49
CA GLU A 237 3.13 0.19 8.97
C GLU A 237 4.08 1.26 9.52
#